data_AF-A0AAV0Q069-F1
#
_entry.id   AF-A0AAV0Q069-F1
#
_cell.length_a   1.000
_cell.length_b   1.000
_cell.length_c   1.000
_cell.angle_alpha   90.00
_cell.angle_beta   90.00
_cell.angle_gamma   90.00
#
_symmetry.space_group_name_H-M   'P 1'
#
loop_
_entity.id
_entity.type
_entity.pdbx_description
1 polymer ?
#
loop_
_entity_poly.entity_id
_entity_poly.type
_entity_poly.pdbx_seq_one_letter_code
_entity_poly.pdbx_strand_id
1 'polypeptide(L)'
;FQAGRIIANLIVVGSGVLVRAFAQAYRQALQNASKNGVAREAVENMKKVGKTMSESEARQILGVSENASWEEILKKYDSLFENNAKNGSFYLQSKVFRAKECLESAVKKDGE
;
A
#
# COMPACT_ATOMS: atom_id res chain seq x y z
N PHE A 1 -6.79 5.93 -59.43
CA PHE A 1 -7.82 6.09 -58.37
C PHE A 1 -8.42 4.78 -57.80
N GLN A 2 -7.85 3.59 -58.03
CA GLN A 2 -8.38 2.33 -57.47
C GLN A 2 -7.69 1.87 -56.17
N ALA A 3 -6.40 2.17 -55.98
CA ALA A 3 -5.64 1.73 -54.80
C ALA A 3 -6.14 2.35 -53.47
N GLY A 4 -6.57 3.61 -53.48
CA GLY A 4 -7.09 4.28 -52.27
C GLY A 4 -8.40 3.68 -51.74
N ARG A 5 -9.25 3.13 -52.61
CA ARG A 5 -10.50 2.45 -52.20
C ARG A 5 -10.23 1.13 -51.49
N ILE A 6 -9.18 0.41 -51.89
CA ILE A 6 -8.80 -0.88 -51.27
C ILE A 6 -8.25 -0.66 -49.87
N ILE A 7 -7.38 0.35 -49.69
CA ILE A 7 -6.83 0.69 -48.37
C ILE A 7 -7.92 1.22 -47.43
N ALA A 8 -8.83 2.06 -47.93
CA ALA A 8 -9.95 2.56 -47.14
C ALA A 8 -10.87 1.42 -46.64
N ASN A 9 -11.19 0.45 -47.50
CA ASN A 9 -12.00 -0.71 -47.11
C ASN A 9 -11.29 -1.59 -46.07
N LEU A 10 -9.97 -1.76 -46.18
CA LEU A 10 -9.20 -2.57 -45.22
C LEU A 10 -9.17 -1.94 -43.82
N ILE A 11 -9.04 -0.62 -43.73
CA ILE A 11 -9.04 0.13 -42.46
C ILE A 11 -10.42 0.09 -41.81
N VAL A 12 -11.49 0.29 -42.58
CA VAL A 12 -12.87 0.28 -42.07
C VAL A 12 -13.26 -1.12 -41.56
N VAL A 13 -12.87 -2.18 -42.27
CA VAL A 13 -13.16 -3.56 -41.85
C VAL A 13 -12.29 -3.97 -40.65
N GLY A 14 -11.01 -3.58 -40.61
CA GLY A 14 -10.08 -3.93 -39.52
C GLY A 14 -10.39 -3.22 -38.19
N SER A 15 -10.83 -1.96 -38.25
CA SER A 15 -11.13 -1.15 -37.07
C SER A 15 -12.37 -1.62 -36.31
N GLY A 16 -13.41 -2.09 -37.01
CA GLY A 16 -14.67 -2.51 -36.40
C GLY A 16 -14.55 -3.74 -35.48
N VAL A 17 -13.58 -4.62 -35.73
CA VAL A 17 -13.34 -5.83 -34.92
C VAL A 17 -12.62 -5.48 -33.62
N LEU A 18 -11.63 -4.60 -33.67
CA LEU A 18 -10.89 -4.15 -32.49
C LEU A 18 -11.81 -3.41 -31.52
N VAL A 19 -12.63 -2.47 -32.01
CA VAL A 19 -13.54 -1.69 -31.15
C VAL A 19 -14.54 -2.59 -30.40
N ARG A 20 -15.10 -3.61 -31.06
CA ARG A 20 -16.03 -4.55 -30.42
C ARG A 20 -15.34 -5.44 -29.40
N ALA A 21 -14.12 -5.91 -29.69
CA ALA A 21 -13.34 -6.73 -28.77
C ALA A 21 -12.95 -5.92 -27.51
N PHE A 22 -12.50 -4.67 -27.66
CA PHE A 22 -12.20 -3.79 -26.53
C PHE A 22 -13.45 -3.45 -25.73
N ALA A 23 -14.59 -3.16 -26.36
CA ALA A 23 -15.84 -2.87 -25.67
C ALA A 23 -16.37 -4.10 -24.90
N GLN A 24 -16.27 -5.30 -25.49
CA GLN A 24 -16.64 -6.55 -24.81
C GLN A 24 -15.71 -6.84 -23.63
N ALA A 25 -14.39 -6.73 -23.81
CA ALA A 25 -13.41 -6.91 -22.75
C ALA A 25 -13.58 -5.88 -21.62
N TYR A 26 -13.84 -4.61 -21.95
CA TYR A 26 -14.11 -3.56 -20.96
C TYR A 26 -15.38 -3.85 -20.16
N ARG A 27 -16.46 -4.26 -20.84
CA ARG A 27 -17.71 -4.67 -20.20
C ARG A 27 -17.57 -5.95 -19.37
N GLN A 28 -16.66 -6.85 -19.74
CA GLN A 28 -16.31 -8.06 -18.97
C GLN A 28 -15.47 -7.71 -17.74
N ALA A 29 -14.51 -6.79 -17.87
CA ALA A 29 -13.69 -6.29 -16.76
C ALA A 29 -14.56 -5.57 -15.71
N LEU A 30 -15.50 -4.73 -16.15
CA LEU A 30 -16.46 -4.06 -15.25
C LEU A 30 -17.38 -5.07 -14.57
N GLN A 31 -17.90 -6.08 -15.28
CA GLN A 31 -18.73 -7.11 -14.67
C GLN A 31 -17.94 -8.00 -13.70
N ASN A 32 -16.68 -8.31 -13.98
CA ASN A 32 -15.81 -9.06 -13.07
C ASN A 32 -15.46 -8.23 -11.82
N ALA A 33 -15.24 -6.93 -11.96
CA ALA A 33 -15.05 -6.02 -10.83
C ALA A 33 -16.28 -5.96 -9.91
N SER A 34 -17.49 -5.95 -10.49
CA SER A 34 -18.75 -5.94 -9.73
C SER A 34 -19.15 -7.30 -9.15
N LYS A 35 -18.74 -8.43 -9.76
CA LYS A 35 -19.15 -9.77 -9.30
C LYS A 35 -18.16 -10.46 -8.36
N ASN A 36 -16.85 -10.15 -8.41
CA ASN A 36 -15.83 -10.96 -7.73
C ASN A 36 -15.30 -10.39 -6.40
N GLY A 37 -15.96 -9.43 -5.75
CA GLY A 37 -15.52 -8.97 -4.42
C GLY A 37 -14.09 -8.41 -4.39
N VAL A 38 -13.55 -8.04 -5.56
CA VAL A 38 -12.19 -7.50 -5.73
C VAL A 38 -12.03 -6.19 -4.96
N ALA A 39 -13.11 -5.48 -4.64
CA ALA A 39 -13.05 -4.36 -3.70
C ALA A 39 -12.62 -4.78 -2.28
N ARG A 40 -13.09 -5.92 -1.77
CA ARG A 40 -12.65 -6.44 -0.47
C ARG A 40 -11.25 -7.01 -0.54
N GLU A 41 -10.93 -7.78 -1.59
CA GLU A 41 -9.62 -8.38 -1.73
C GLU A 41 -8.53 -7.35 -2.04
N ALA A 42 -8.84 -6.28 -2.79
CA ALA A 42 -7.94 -5.14 -2.99
C ALA A 42 -7.83 -4.29 -1.73
N VAL A 43 -8.87 -4.12 -0.91
CA VAL A 43 -8.76 -3.44 0.40
C VAL A 43 -7.96 -4.27 1.40
N GLU A 44 -8.13 -5.59 1.43
CA GLU A 44 -7.34 -6.52 2.24
C GLU A 44 -5.89 -6.61 1.73
N ASN A 45 -5.67 -6.64 0.41
CA ASN A 45 -4.33 -6.57 -0.16
C ASN A 45 -3.71 -5.19 0.03
N MET A 46 -4.46 -4.09 0.00
CA MET A 46 -3.95 -2.76 0.37
C MET A 46 -3.58 -2.69 1.85
N LYS A 47 -4.33 -3.35 2.75
CA LYS A 47 -3.92 -3.54 4.15
C LYS A 47 -2.66 -4.39 4.29
N LYS A 48 -2.42 -5.36 3.38
CA LYS A 48 -1.19 -6.18 3.36
C LYS A 48 0.00 -5.48 2.68
N VAL A 49 -0.24 -4.64 1.68
CA VAL A 49 0.77 -3.86 0.93
C VAL A 49 1.19 -2.62 1.72
N GLY A 50 0.27 -2.01 2.46
CA GLY A 50 0.56 -1.02 3.49
C GLY A 50 0.75 -1.71 4.84
N LYS A 51 1.87 -2.43 5.02
CA LYS A 51 2.25 -3.05 6.30
C LYS A 51 2.54 -1.96 7.33
N THR A 52 1.48 -1.30 7.77
CA THR A 52 1.48 -0.31 8.84
C THR A 52 1.87 -1.08 10.08
N MET A 53 2.94 -0.65 10.74
CA MET A 53 3.45 -1.30 11.94
C MET A 53 2.32 -1.44 12.96
N SER A 54 2.13 -2.64 13.49
CA SER A 54 1.17 -2.84 14.59
C SER A 54 1.73 -2.28 15.89
N GLU A 55 0.89 -1.86 16.82
CA GLU A 55 1.39 -1.35 18.11
C GLU A 55 2.17 -2.41 18.89
N SER A 56 1.78 -3.69 18.79
CA SER A 56 2.52 -4.79 19.40
C SER A 56 3.93 -4.91 18.80
N GLU A 57 4.06 -4.83 17.47
CA GLU A 57 5.37 -4.80 16.78
C GLU A 57 6.18 -3.57 17.22
N ALA A 58 5.55 -2.40 17.35
CA ALA A 58 6.21 -1.18 17.78
C ALA A 58 6.76 -1.28 19.21
N ARG A 59 5.96 -1.83 20.15
CA ARG A 59 6.38 -2.09 21.53
C ARG A 59 7.54 -3.09 21.59
N GLN A 60 7.50 -4.13 20.77
CA GLN A 60 8.58 -5.11 20.66
C GLN A 60 9.87 -4.50 20.10
N ILE A 61 9.78 -3.65 19.07
CA ILE A 61 10.94 -2.95 18.48
C ILE A 61 11.61 -2.04 19.52
N LEU A 62 10.83 -1.33 20.34
CA LEU A 62 11.36 -0.45 21.38
C LEU A 62 11.70 -1.18 22.69
N GLY A 63 11.32 -2.46 22.82
CA GLY A 63 11.55 -3.26 24.03
C GLY A 63 10.83 -2.71 25.26
N VAL A 64 9.59 -2.23 25.08
CA VAL A 64 8.75 -1.65 26.13
C VAL A 64 7.55 -2.55 26.43
N SER A 65 7.05 -2.48 27.67
CA SER A 65 5.84 -3.19 28.09
C SER A 65 4.58 -2.50 27.57
N GLU A 66 3.43 -3.19 27.61
CA GLU A 66 2.14 -2.62 27.20
C GLU A 66 1.72 -1.42 28.05
N ASN A 67 2.12 -1.41 29.32
CA ASN A 67 1.81 -0.36 30.30
C ASN A 67 2.93 0.70 30.44
N ALA A 68 3.90 0.72 29.51
CA ALA A 68 4.99 1.68 29.58
C ALA A 68 4.48 3.12 29.40
N SER A 69 4.98 4.01 30.23
CA SER A 69 4.68 5.45 30.11
C SER A 69 5.31 6.03 28.83
N TRP A 70 4.75 7.15 28.36
CA TRP A 70 5.27 7.84 27.18
C TRP A 70 6.74 8.27 27.36
N GLU A 71 7.13 8.68 28.57
CA GLU A 71 8.50 9.05 28.91
C GLU A 71 9.47 7.87 28.77
N GLU A 72 9.07 6.67 29.22
CA GLU A 72 9.88 5.45 29.07
C GLU A 72 10.04 5.07 27.59
N ILE A 73 8.99 5.22 26.79
CA ILE A 73 9.02 4.97 25.35
C ILE A 73 10.01 5.90 24.66
N LEU A 74 9.97 7.21 24.96
CA LEU A 74 10.90 8.18 24.40
C LEU A 74 12.35 7.89 24.80
N LYS A 75 12.59 7.60 26.09
CA LYS A 75 13.93 7.26 26.58
C LYS A 75 14.52 6.03 25.89
N LYS A 76 13.71 4.99 25.65
CA LYS A 76 14.11 3.79 24.90
C LYS A 76 14.36 4.10 23.44
N TYR A 77 13.49 4.89 22.82
CA TYR A 77 13.64 5.35 21.44
C TYR A 77 14.96 6.11 21.25
N ASP A 78 15.26 7.11 22.08
CA ASP A 78 16.46 7.94 21.95
C ASP A 78 17.73 7.09 22.06
N SER A 79 17.76 6.19 23.05
CA SER A 79 18.88 5.26 23.26
C SER A 79 19.11 4.35 22.05
N LEU A 80 18.04 3.79 21.47
CA LEU A 80 18.10 2.93 20.29
C LEU A 80 18.47 3.71 19.04
N PHE A 81 17.94 4.93 18.88
CA PHE A 81 18.17 5.77 17.72
C PHE A 81 19.62 6.25 17.66
N GLU A 82 20.18 6.70 18.79
CA GLU A 82 21.59 7.10 18.88
C GLU A 82 22.55 5.93 18.63
N ASN A 83 22.27 4.76 19.20
CA ASN A 83 23.10 3.59 18.99
C ASN A 83 23.04 3.11 17.53
N ASN A 84 21.84 3.10 16.93
CA ASN A 84 21.66 2.72 15.53
C ASN A 84 22.24 3.74 14.55
N ALA A 85 22.30 5.02 14.91
CA ALA A 85 22.97 6.03 14.08
C ALA A 85 24.49 5.81 13.98
N LYS A 86 25.10 5.25 15.04
CA LYS A 86 26.54 4.97 15.09
C LYS A 86 26.90 3.61 14.49
N ASN A 87 26.11 2.58 14.81
CA ASN A 87 26.47 1.18 14.56
C ASN A 87 25.40 0.40 13.75
N GLY A 88 24.26 1.03 13.45
CA GLY A 88 23.12 0.38 12.79
C GLY A 88 23.04 0.67 11.29
N SER A 89 21.99 0.14 10.67
CA SER A 89 21.66 0.42 9.27
C SER A 89 20.50 1.41 9.17
N PHE A 90 20.40 2.08 8.02
CA PHE A 90 19.26 2.95 7.71
C PHE A 90 17.91 2.24 7.89
N TYR A 91 17.85 0.94 7.58
CA TYR A 91 16.65 0.13 7.77
C TYR A 91 16.29 -0.03 9.25
N LEU A 92 17.26 -0.33 10.12
CA LEU A 92 17.02 -0.45 11.57
C LEU A 92 16.60 0.88 12.18
N GLN A 93 17.27 1.97 11.79
CA GLN A 93 16.89 3.31 12.22
C GLN A 93 15.47 3.68 11.75
N SER A 94 15.13 3.37 10.50
CA SER A 94 13.78 3.56 9.96
C SER A 94 12.75 2.74 10.73
N LYS A 95 13.05 1.50 11.15
CA LYS A 95 12.14 0.68 11.95
C LYS A 95 11.91 1.24 13.35
N VAL A 96 12.96 1.70 14.01
CA VAL A 96 12.85 2.35 15.33
C VAL A 96 12.04 3.65 15.24
N PHE A 97 12.26 4.45 14.18
CA PHE A 97 11.46 5.65 13.93
C PHE A 97 9.98 5.35 13.69
N ARG A 98 9.67 4.37 12.84
CA ARG A 98 8.28 3.96 12.56
C ARG A 98 7.57 3.39 13.79
N ALA A 99 8.30 2.74 14.71
CA ALA A 99 7.75 2.27 15.97
C ALA A 99 7.30 3.43 16.87
N LYS A 100 8.10 4.49 16.96
CA LYS A 100 7.72 5.71 17.69
C LYS A 100 6.49 6.38 17.09
N GLU A 101 6.43 6.55 15.77
CA GLU A 101 5.26 7.14 15.09
C GLU A 101 3.98 6.32 15.31
N CYS A 102 4.10 4.99 15.29
CA CYS A 102 2.99 4.07 15.55
C CYS A 102 2.40 4.27 16.95
N LEU A 103 3.24 4.26 17.99
CA LEU A 103 2.80 4.45 19.36
C LEU A 103 2.28 5.87 19.62
N GLU A 104 2.88 6.89 19.00
CA GLU A 104 2.36 8.26 19.09
C GLU A 104 0.95 8.36 18.51
N SER A 105 0.71 7.68 17.38
CA SER A 105 -0.60 7.65 16.74
C SER A 105 -1.63 6.87 17.55
N ALA A 106 -1.21 5.88 18.33
CA ALA A 106 -2.08 5.14 19.24
C ALA A 106 -2.51 6.02 20.43
N VAL A 107 -1.54 6.67 21.09
CA VAL A 107 -1.82 7.58 22.23
C VAL A 107 -2.74 8.73 21.84
N LYS A 108 -2.59 9.28 20.62
CA LYS A 108 -3.47 10.34 20.10
C LYS A 108 -4.90 9.86 19.85
N LYS A 109 -5.11 8.59 19.46
CA LYS A 109 -6.45 8.02 19.23
C LYS A 109 -7.18 7.72 20.54
N ASP A 110 -6.46 7.30 21.58
CA ASP A 110 -7.08 7.01 22.89
C ASP A 110 -7.47 8.29 23.66
N GLY A 111 -6.95 9.45 23.25
CA GLY A 111 -7.26 10.76 23.82
C GLY A 111 -8.40 11.53 23.14
N GLU A 112 -9.03 10.97 22.10
CA GLU A 112 -10.16 11.53 21.35
C GLU A 112 -11.45 10.75 21.65
#